data_AF-A0A2S2KUD6-F1
#
_entry.id   AF-A0A2S2KUD6-F1
#
_cell.length_a   1.000
_cell.length_b   1.000
_cell.length_c   1.000
_cell.angle_alpha   90.00
_cell.angle_beta   90.00
_cell.angle_gamma   90.00
#
_symmetry.space_group_name_H-M   'P 1'
#
loop_
_entity.id
_entity.type
_entity.pdbx_description
1 polymer ?
#
loop_
_entity_poly.entity_id
_entity_poly.type
_entity_poly.pdbx_seq_one_letter_code
_entity_poly.pdbx_strand_id
1 'polypeptide(L)'
;MMNQLMQNMVANEKLMYHWHEMMQKNPSILMHTMSDWVSQMKEEPELMKNMLGPMTSEPQLREKMIESMKSHSKMENSLKMHSEWMDSVHHEMMNSGMHSTCSWCPNYQMHTSSPSMGFENSDRMMDVIHAIWVNSGMSNDMHRLMIQNPTHLAQMSYQLMDPMLDAIMDDEDLRQQMIKLMLENPEFMNSIRHENPETSN
;
A
#
# COMPACT_ATOMS: atom_id res chain seq x y z
N MET A 1 1.56 23.65 -20.29
CA MET A 1 2.94 23.93 -19.83
C MET A 1 3.18 23.30 -18.46
N MET A 2 2.40 23.66 -17.41
CA MET A 2 2.49 23.07 -16.06
C MET A 2 2.63 21.54 -16.05
N ASN A 3 1.70 20.81 -16.67
CA ASN A 3 1.70 19.33 -16.66
C ASN A 3 2.99 18.72 -17.25
N GLN A 4 3.62 19.37 -18.24
CA GLN A 4 4.84 18.86 -18.84
C GLN A 4 6.07 19.13 -17.96
N LEU A 5 6.06 20.21 -17.16
CA LEU A 5 7.04 20.40 -16.09
C LEU A 5 6.86 19.33 -15.01
N MET A 6 5.65 19.11 -14.53
CA MET A 6 5.38 18.11 -13.47
C MET A 6 5.69 16.68 -13.91
N GLN A 7 5.35 16.29 -15.15
CA GLN A 7 5.76 15.02 -15.76
C GLN A 7 7.28 14.87 -15.82
N ASN A 8 8.01 15.90 -16.25
CA ASN A 8 9.49 15.90 -16.25
C ASN A 8 10.09 15.83 -14.83
N MET A 9 9.33 16.20 -13.80
CA MET A 9 9.75 16.13 -12.39
C MET A 9 9.49 14.74 -11.80
N VAL A 10 8.31 14.15 -12.03
CA VAL A 10 8.01 12.75 -11.62
C VAL A 10 8.91 11.73 -12.36
N ALA A 11 9.31 12.04 -13.60
CA ALA A 11 10.28 11.23 -14.35
C ALA A 11 11.76 11.45 -13.94
N ASN A 12 12.05 12.31 -12.97
CA ASN A 12 13.42 12.60 -12.54
C ASN A 12 13.79 11.76 -11.31
N GLU A 13 14.50 10.65 -11.53
CA GLU A 13 14.94 9.70 -10.49
C GLU A 13 15.59 10.37 -9.27
N LYS A 14 16.42 11.41 -9.48
CA LYS A 14 17.09 12.12 -8.39
C LYS A 14 16.16 13.01 -7.58
N LEU A 15 15.19 13.64 -8.24
CA LEU A 15 14.15 14.39 -7.54
C LEU A 15 13.27 13.43 -6.73
N MET A 16 12.88 12.31 -7.32
CA MET A 16 12.03 11.31 -6.64
C MET A 16 12.76 10.65 -5.47
N TYR A 17 14.06 10.35 -5.59
CA TYR A 17 14.89 9.89 -4.47
C TYR A 17 14.85 10.86 -3.27
N HIS A 18 15.09 12.16 -3.50
CA HIS A 18 15.03 13.16 -2.42
C HIS A 18 13.59 13.41 -1.93
N TRP A 19 12.57 13.21 -2.76
CA TRP A 19 11.16 13.25 -2.35
C TRP A 19 10.83 12.09 -1.40
N HIS A 20 11.27 10.86 -1.73
CA HIS A 20 11.17 9.70 -0.84
C HIS A 20 11.93 9.91 0.47
N GLU A 21 13.17 10.40 0.38
CA GLU A 21 14.01 10.75 1.52
C GLU A 21 13.34 11.76 2.46
N MET A 22 12.66 12.77 1.91
CA MET A 22 11.89 13.76 2.69
C MET A 22 10.76 13.09 3.48
N MET A 23 9.92 12.29 2.83
CA MET A 23 8.78 11.64 3.51
C MET A 23 9.23 10.62 4.56
N GLN A 24 10.32 9.89 4.30
CA GLN A 24 10.96 8.99 5.28
C GLN A 24 11.46 9.75 6.51
N LYS A 25 12.08 10.91 6.31
CA LYS A 25 12.68 11.71 7.40
C LYS A 25 11.68 12.64 8.10
N ASN A 26 10.51 12.89 7.53
CA ASN A 26 9.51 13.80 8.08
C ASN A 26 8.09 13.20 8.12
N PRO A 27 7.69 12.56 9.23
CA PRO A 27 6.39 11.92 9.38
C PRO A 27 5.18 12.84 9.21
N SER A 28 5.28 14.15 9.47
CA SER A 28 4.14 15.06 9.27
C SER A 28 3.89 15.38 7.79
N ILE A 29 4.94 15.40 6.97
CA ILE A 29 4.85 15.49 5.51
C ILE A 29 4.22 14.19 4.99
N LEU A 30 4.75 13.02 5.39
CA LEU A 30 4.17 11.72 5.01
C LEU A 30 2.67 11.65 5.33
N MET A 31 2.25 11.97 6.56
CA MET A 31 0.84 11.91 6.96
C MET A 31 -0.06 12.90 6.20
N HIS A 32 0.46 14.04 5.74
CA HIS A 32 -0.30 14.96 4.90
C HIS A 32 -0.39 14.49 3.44
N THR A 33 0.69 13.92 2.84
CA THR A 33 0.59 13.21 1.54
C THR A 33 -0.46 12.11 1.63
N MET A 34 -0.45 11.32 2.70
CA MET A 34 -1.42 10.26 2.93
C MET A 34 -2.85 10.79 3.02
N SER A 35 -3.09 11.88 3.74
CA SER A 35 -4.42 12.53 3.81
C SER A 35 -4.89 13.04 2.45
N ASP A 36 -4.00 13.60 1.63
CA ASP A 36 -4.32 14.06 0.27
C ASP A 36 -4.66 12.86 -0.63
N TRP A 37 -3.84 11.81 -0.60
CA TRP A 37 -4.04 10.59 -1.39
C TRP A 37 -5.35 9.87 -1.02
N VAL A 38 -5.65 9.73 0.28
CA VAL A 38 -6.92 9.18 0.78
C VAL A 38 -8.11 10.02 0.30
N SER A 39 -7.97 11.34 0.23
CA SER A 39 -9.01 12.22 -0.31
C SER A 39 -9.19 12.02 -1.82
N GLN A 40 -8.10 11.97 -2.58
CA GLN A 40 -8.14 11.76 -4.03
C GLN A 40 -8.67 10.37 -4.42
N MET A 41 -8.38 9.32 -3.66
CA MET A 41 -8.89 7.96 -3.93
C MET A 41 -10.41 7.82 -3.69
N LYS A 42 -11.00 8.66 -2.83
CA LYS A 42 -12.46 8.75 -2.66
C LYS A 42 -13.15 9.38 -3.88
N GLU A 43 -12.49 10.32 -4.54
CA GLU A 43 -12.99 10.97 -5.75
C GLU A 43 -12.70 10.17 -7.03
N GLU A 44 -11.57 9.47 -7.10
CA GLU A 44 -11.12 8.70 -8.27
C GLU A 44 -10.67 7.27 -7.87
N PRO A 45 -11.59 6.28 -7.83
CA PRO A 45 -11.30 4.88 -7.43
C PRO A 45 -10.16 4.18 -8.19
N GLU A 46 -9.88 4.59 -9.44
CA GLU A 46 -8.76 4.05 -10.22
C GLU A 46 -7.40 4.41 -9.60
N LEU A 47 -7.30 5.48 -8.81
CA LEU A 47 -6.09 5.80 -8.05
C LEU A 47 -5.78 4.73 -6.99
N MET A 48 -6.81 4.13 -6.36
CA MET A 48 -6.60 3.07 -5.38
C MET A 48 -6.20 1.74 -6.05
N LYS A 49 -6.67 1.48 -7.28
CA LYS A 49 -6.13 0.38 -8.10
C LYS A 49 -4.65 0.57 -8.41
N ASN A 50 -4.23 1.79 -8.76
CA ASN A 50 -2.81 2.07 -9.01
C ASN A 50 -1.97 1.88 -7.73
N MET A 51 -2.47 2.35 -6.57
CA MET A 51 -1.84 2.16 -5.25
C MET A 51 -1.68 0.68 -4.87
N LEU A 52 -2.74 -0.12 -5.03
CA LEU A 52 -2.75 -1.54 -4.68
C LEU A 52 -2.10 -2.43 -5.76
N GLY A 53 -1.86 -1.92 -6.97
CA GLY A 53 -1.31 -2.67 -8.10
C GLY A 53 0.03 -3.35 -7.77
N PRO A 54 1.09 -2.60 -7.41
CA PRO A 54 2.35 -3.18 -6.98
C PRO A 54 2.18 -4.10 -5.76
N MET A 55 1.39 -3.66 -4.76
CA MET A 55 1.15 -4.39 -3.50
C MET A 55 0.41 -5.72 -3.66
N THR A 56 -0.28 -5.94 -4.79
CA THR A 56 -1.00 -7.19 -5.08
C THR A 56 -0.38 -8.02 -6.20
N SER A 57 0.54 -7.44 -6.99
CA SER A 57 1.17 -8.09 -8.15
C SER A 57 2.62 -8.51 -7.90
N GLU A 58 3.44 -7.63 -7.33
CA GLU A 58 4.86 -7.92 -7.10
C GLU A 58 5.04 -8.91 -5.94
N PRO A 59 5.73 -10.06 -6.12
CA PRO A 59 5.70 -11.15 -5.12
C PRO A 59 6.08 -10.74 -3.69
N GLN A 60 7.16 -9.96 -3.52
CA GLN A 60 7.65 -9.54 -2.19
C GLN A 60 6.72 -8.49 -1.54
N LEU A 61 6.17 -7.57 -2.33
CA LEU A 61 5.19 -6.60 -1.81
C LEU A 61 3.87 -7.29 -1.46
N ARG A 62 3.44 -8.28 -2.25
CA ARG A 62 2.27 -9.14 -1.99
C ARG A 62 2.44 -9.98 -0.73
N GLU A 63 3.62 -10.55 -0.52
CA GLU A 63 3.96 -11.27 0.72
C GLU A 63 3.88 -10.34 1.94
N LYS A 64 4.60 -9.20 1.93
CA LYS A 64 4.48 -8.21 3.02
C LYS A 64 3.03 -7.73 3.18
N MET A 65 2.30 -7.47 2.10
CA MET A 65 0.90 -7.02 2.16
C MET A 65 0.03 -8.02 2.92
N ILE A 66 0.19 -9.32 2.66
CA ILE A 66 -0.52 -10.39 3.37
C ILE A 66 -0.09 -10.45 4.85
N GLU A 67 1.18 -10.23 5.18
CA GLU A 67 1.66 -10.15 6.58
C GLU A 67 1.12 -8.93 7.33
N SER A 68 1.16 -7.73 6.72
CA SER A 68 0.57 -6.51 7.27
C SER A 68 -0.95 -6.69 7.47
N MET A 69 -1.66 -7.28 6.51
CA MET A 69 -3.10 -7.59 6.63
C MET A 69 -3.42 -8.59 7.75
N LYS A 70 -2.59 -9.64 7.93
CA LYS A 70 -2.72 -10.64 9.01
C LYS A 70 -2.42 -10.05 10.40
N SER A 71 -1.50 -9.09 10.50
CA SER A 71 -1.06 -8.48 11.77
C SER A 71 -1.83 -7.21 12.18
N HIS A 72 -2.44 -6.52 11.21
CA HIS A 72 -3.27 -5.34 11.44
C HIS A 72 -4.67 -5.75 11.93
N SER A 73 -4.83 -5.83 13.25
CA SER A 73 -6.03 -6.35 13.92
C SER A 73 -7.37 -5.76 13.44
N LYS A 74 -7.42 -4.47 13.06
CA LYS A 74 -8.64 -3.86 12.52
C LYS A 74 -9.03 -4.47 11.17
N MET A 75 -8.04 -4.68 10.30
CA MET A 75 -8.23 -5.32 8.99
C MET A 75 -8.53 -6.80 9.12
N GLU A 76 -7.76 -7.53 9.95
CA GLU A 76 -7.99 -8.94 10.27
C GLU A 76 -9.46 -9.19 10.69
N ASN A 77 -9.98 -8.38 11.62
CA ASN A 77 -11.36 -8.50 12.09
C ASN A 77 -12.38 -8.15 11.00
N SER A 78 -12.18 -7.08 10.22
CA SER A 78 -13.10 -6.70 9.14
C SER A 78 -13.17 -7.76 8.03
N LEU A 79 -12.03 -8.32 7.64
CA LEU A 79 -11.95 -9.40 6.65
C LEU A 79 -12.63 -10.67 7.16
N LYS A 80 -12.48 -11.01 8.44
CA LYS A 80 -13.16 -12.14 9.08
C LYS A 80 -14.69 -11.98 9.18
N MET A 81 -15.20 -10.74 9.11
CA MET A 81 -16.63 -10.44 9.07
C MET A 81 -17.19 -10.30 7.64
N HIS A 82 -16.34 -10.19 6.61
CA HIS A 82 -16.76 -10.01 5.22
C HIS A 82 -17.04 -11.38 4.57
N SER A 83 -18.32 -11.70 4.30
CA SER A 83 -18.71 -13.04 3.82
C SER A 83 -18.02 -13.44 2.52
N GLU A 84 -18.03 -12.57 1.50
CA GLU A 84 -17.39 -12.87 0.21
C GLU A 84 -15.87 -13.07 0.31
N TRP A 85 -15.24 -12.48 1.34
CA TRP A 85 -13.82 -12.70 1.61
C TRP A 85 -13.60 -14.10 2.19
N MET A 86 -14.35 -14.44 3.24
CA MET A 86 -14.27 -15.74 3.88
C MET A 86 -14.66 -16.88 2.93
N ASP A 87 -15.69 -16.69 2.11
CA ASP A 87 -16.10 -17.65 1.08
C ASP A 87 -15.01 -17.83 0.00
N SER A 88 -14.35 -16.75 -0.42
CA SER A 88 -13.27 -16.77 -1.41
C SER A 88 -11.97 -17.41 -0.88
N VAL A 89 -11.64 -17.23 0.40
CA VAL A 89 -10.48 -17.86 1.05
C VAL A 89 -10.70 -19.35 1.27
N HIS A 90 -11.91 -19.80 1.61
CA HIS A 90 -12.19 -21.21 1.93
C HIS A 90 -12.72 -22.04 0.73
N HIS A 91 -12.90 -21.45 -0.45
CA HIS A 91 -13.62 -22.04 -1.58
C HIS A 91 -13.12 -23.44 -2.01
N GLU A 92 -11.80 -23.66 -1.98
CA GLU A 92 -11.19 -24.94 -2.38
C GLU A 92 -11.06 -25.94 -1.21
N MET A 93 -11.02 -25.45 0.03
CA MET A 93 -10.93 -26.29 1.23
C MET A 93 -12.20 -27.12 1.47
N MET A 94 -13.36 -26.69 0.99
CA MET A 94 -14.60 -27.47 1.12
C MET A 94 -14.75 -28.60 0.10
N ASN A 95 -14.01 -28.56 -1.02
CA ASN A 95 -14.04 -29.62 -2.05
C ASN A 95 -12.94 -30.67 -1.88
N SER A 96 -11.92 -30.40 -1.05
CA SER A 96 -10.80 -31.30 -0.79
C SER A 96 -10.91 -31.88 0.62
N GLY A 97 -11.19 -33.19 0.71
CA GLY A 97 -11.54 -33.90 1.95
C GLY A 97 -10.39 -34.13 2.95
N MET A 98 -9.52 -33.14 3.17
CA MET A 98 -8.42 -33.17 4.14
C MET A 98 -8.44 -31.90 5.00
N HIS A 99 -8.24 -32.06 6.31
CA HIS A 99 -8.13 -30.93 7.24
C HIS A 99 -6.82 -30.16 7.01
N SER A 100 -6.84 -29.24 6.05
CA SER A 100 -5.84 -28.19 5.92
C SER A 100 -6.08 -27.12 6.99
N THR A 101 -5.05 -26.81 7.77
CA THR A 101 -5.13 -25.78 8.81
C THR A 101 -5.05 -24.40 8.18
N CYS A 102 -6.19 -23.71 8.04
CA CYS A 102 -6.24 -22.34 7.55
C CYS A 102 -5.39 -21.41 8.43
N SER A 103 -4.33 -20.83 7.85
CA SER A 103 -3.36 -19.98 8.55
C SER A 103 -3.93 -18.63 9.01
N TRP A 104 -5.13 -18.27 8.56
CA TRP A 104 -5.88 -17.11 9.03
C TRP A 104 -6.66 -17.37 10.33
N CYS A 105 -6.78 -18.62 10.78
CA CYS A 105 -7.55 -19.03 11.96
C CYS A 105 -6.82 -19.86 13.07
N PRO A 106 -5.51 -19.68 13.40
CA PRO A 106 -4.86 -20.38 14.51
C PRO A 106 -4.53 -19.49 15.75
N ASN A 107 -5.51 -19.24 16.62
CA ASN A 107 -5.34 -18.85 18.05
C ASN A 107 -4.16 -17.91 18.47
N TYR A 108 -4.02 -16.75 17.82
CA TYR A 108 -3.76 -15.42 18.42
C TYR A 108 -2.78 -15.27 19.62
N GLN A 109 -1.54 -14.76 19.41
CA GLN A 109 -0.92 -13.70 20.26
C GLN A 109 0.45 -13.08 19.79
N MET A 110 0.43 -11.75 19.56
CA MET A 110 1.39 -10.68 19.97
C MET A 110 2.92 -10.58 19.60
N HIS A 111 3.24 -9.41 18.98
CA HIS A 111 4.39 -8.47 19.15
C HIS A 111 5.86 -8.93 18.89
N THR A 112 6.71 -8.18 18.16
CA THR A 112 7.33 -6.86 18.52
C THR A 112 8.09 -6.19 17.33
N SER A 113 8.65 -4.99 17.50
CA SER A 113 9.25 -4.11 16.45
C SER A 113 10.70 -3.63 16.75
N SER A 114 11.36 -2.87 15.82
CA SER A 114 12.42 -1.79 15.97
C SER A 114 13.52 -1.78 14.82
N PRO A 115 14.59 -0.91 14.73
CA PRO A 115 14.65 0.11 13.63
C PRO A 115 16.01 0.66 13.04
N SER A 116 15.95 1.42 11.92
CA SER A 116 16.70 2.67 11.56
C SER A 116 18.17 2.73 10.98
N MET A 117 18.52 3.94 10.48
CA MET A 117 19.70 4.46 9.69
C MET A 117 19.62 4.29 8.15
N GLY A 118 20.08 5.18 7.24
CA GLY A 118 20.72 6.53 7.24
C GLY A 118 20.74 7.12 5.77
N PHE A 119 21.40 8.22 5.33
CA PHE A 119 22.36 9.17 5.94
C PHE A 119 22.29 10.64 5.36
N GLU A 120 23.27 11.18 4.60
CA GLU A 120 23.55 12.65 4.35
C GLU A 120 23.26 13.28 2.94
N ASN A 121 22.66 14.49 2.97
CA ASN A 121 22.94 15.75 2.23
C ASN A 121 22.60 16.00 0.72
N SER A 122 21.61 16.89 0.47
CA SER A 122 21.51 17.78 -0.73
C SER A 122 20.47 18.92 -0.57
N ASP A 123 20.82 20.03 0.11
CA ASP A 123 19.86 21.09 0.50
C ASP A 123 19.09 21.72 -0.67
N ARG A 124 19.75 22.00 -1.80
CA ARG A 124 19.13 22.68 -2.95
C ARG A 124 18.02 21.88 -3.64
N MET A 125 17.97 20.57 -3.46
CA MET A 125 16.83 19.78 -3.95
C MET A 125 15.63 19.92 -3.00
N MET A 126 15.90 19.95 -1.69
CA MET A 126 14.88 20.13 -0.65
C MET A 126 14.18 21.48 -0.77
N ASP A 127 14.87 22.56 -1.13
CA ASP A 127 14.26 23.88 -1.39
C ASP A 127 13.16 23.81 -2.47
N VAL A 128 13.42 23.10 -3.57
CA VAL A 128 12.47 22.97 -4.70
C VAL A 128 11.28 22.09 -4.30
N ILE A 129 11.57 20.99 -3.61
CA ILE A 129 10.57 20.06 -3.07
C ILE A 129 9.63 20.79 -2.09
N HIS A 130 10.19 21.54 -1.14
CA HIS A 130 9.45 22.32 -0.15
C HIS A 130 8.64 23.47 -0.79
N ALA A 131 9.15 24.12 -1.83
CA ALA A 131 8.41 25.16 -2.55
C ALA A 131 7.18 24.61 -3.31
N ILE A 132 7.24 23.37 -3.79
CA ILE A 132 6.09 22.67 -4.39
C ILE A 132 5.10 22.24 -3.30
N TRP A 133 5.61 21.69 -2.20
CA TRP A 133 4.86 21.23 -1.05
C TRP A 133 3.96 22.31 -0.43
N VAL A 134 4.52 23.51 -0.21
CA VAL A 134 3.81 24.65 0.40
C VAL A 134 2.73 25.24 -0.53
N ASN A 135 2.75 24.91 -1.82
CA ASN A 135 1.74 25.33 -2.80
C ASN A 135 0.69 24.22 -2.99
N SER A 136 -0.38 24.26 -2.20
CA SER A 136 -1.42 23.21 -2.15
C SER A 136 -2.07 22.85 -3.50
N GLY A 137 -2.10 23.77 -4.48
CA GLY A 137 -2.55 23.48 -5.83
C GLY A 137 -1.56 22.61 -6.62
N MET A 138 -0.26 22.95 -6.56
CA MET A 138 0.79 22.16 -7.20
C MET A 138 1.06 20.84 -6.48
N SER A 139 0.94 20.83 -5.14
CA SER A 139 1.07 19.63 -4.31
C SER A 139 0.04 18.57 -4.73
N ASN A 140 -1.25 18.94 -4.88
CA ASN A 140 -2.30 18.01 -5.29
C ASN A 140 -2.09 17.40 -6.68
N ASP A 141 -1.75 18.22 -7.68
CA ASP A 141 -1.45 17.72 -9.04
C ASP A 141 -0.23 16.78 -9.04
N MET A 142 0.82 17.13 -8.28
CA MET A 142 2.03 16.31 -8.15
C MET A 142 1.74 14.99 -7.43
N HIS A 143 0.97 15.04 -6.33
CA HIS A 143 0.49 13.86 -5.59
C HIS A 143 -0.32 12.93 -6.50
N ARG A 144 -1.22 13.46 -7.35
CA ARG A 144 -2.00 12.64 -8.28
C ARG A 144 -1.13 11.96 -9.34
N LEU A 145 -0.14 12.69 -9.89
CA LEU A 145 0.84 12.15 -10.84
C LEU A 145 1.74 11.07 -10.22
N MET A 146 2.03 11.13 -8.92
CA MET A 146 2.74 10.07 -8.19
C MET A 146 1.90 8.81 -8.03
N ILE A 147 0.60 8.92 -7.71
CA ILE A 147 -0.30 7.75 -7.63
C ILE A 147 -0.53 7.14 -9.02
N GLN A 148 -0.47 7.93 -10.09
CA GLN A 148 -0.60 7.43 -11.47
C GLN A 148 0.66 6.71 -12.00
N ASN A 149 1.76 6.63 -11.23
CA ASN A 149 2.99 5.96 -11.61
C ASN A 149 3.25 4.70 -10.75
N PRO A 150 2.94 3.49 -11.25
CA PRO A 150 3.08 2.27 -10.46
C PRO A 150 4.54 1.93 -10.10
N THR A 151 5.52 2.31 -10.92
CA THR A 151 6.95 2.10 -10.61
C THR A 151 7.42 2.99 -9.45
N HIS A 152 6.94 4.23 -9.39
CA HIS A 152 7.17 5.12 -8.25
C HIS A 152 6.50 4.58 -6.97
N LEU A 153 5.27 4.07 -7.09
CA LEU A 153 4.55 3.46 -5.98
C LEU A 153 5.21 2.17 -5.47
N ALA A 154 5.74 1.31 -6.33
CA ALA A 154 6.45 0.10 -5.94
C ALA A 154 7.64 0.42 -5.02
N GLN A 155 8.46 1.40 -5.39
CA GLN A 155 9.62 1.87 -4.61
C GLN A 155 9.21 2.36 -3.21
N MET A 156 8.05 3.02 -3.10
CA MET A 156 7.53 3.52 -1.83
C MET A 156 6.71 2.50 -1.03
N SER A 157 6.19 1.44 -1.67
CA SER A 157 5.13 0.59 -1.12
C SER A 157 5.50 0.01 0.24
N TYR A 158 6.75 -0.42 0.44
CA TYR A 158 7.25 -0.93 1.72
C TYR A 158 7.04 0.00 2.92
N GLN A 159 7.03 1.32 2.70
CA GLN A 159 6.93 2.37 3.72
C GLN A 159 5.51 2.95 3.81
N LEU A 160 4.75 2.88 2.70
CA LEU A 160 3.36 3.32 2.63
C LEU A 160 2.37 2.28 3.17
N MET A 161 2.71 0.99 3.07
CA MET A 161 1.79 -0.12 3.30
C MET A 161 1.01 0.00 4.61
N ASP A 162 1.71 0.10 5.74
CA ASP A 162 1.06 0.07 7.06
C ASP A 162 0.23 1.36 7.32
N PRO A 163 0.75 2.59 7.09
CA PRO A 163 -0.06 3.82 7.16
C PRO A 163 -1.22 3.89 6.15
N MET A 164 -1.10 3.25 4.98
CA MET A 164 -2.16 3.20 3.97
C MET A 164 -3.27 2.25 4.41
N LEU A 165 -2.91 1.10 4.99
CA LEU A 165 -3.88 0.19 5.56
C LEU A 165 -4.61 0.83 6.74
N ASP A 166 -3.92 1.48 7.69
CA ASP A 166 -4.56 2.23 8.78
C ASP A 166 -5.60 3.24 8.23
N ALA A 167 -5.20 4.06 7.25
CA ALA A 167 -6.06 5.13 6.72
C ALA A 167 -7.23 4.63 5.85
N ILE A 168 -7.05 3.55 5.08
CA ILE A 168 -8.15 2.88 4.37
C ILE A 168 -9.08 2.19 5.38
N MET A 169 -8.54 1.59 6.43
CA MET A 169 -9.31 0.89 7.45
C MET A 169 -10.07 1.82 8.40
N ASP A 170 -9.69 3.09 8.50
CA ASP A 170 -10.48 4.14 9.17
C ASP A 170 -11.69 4.63 8.37
N ASP A 171 -11.80 4.27 7.09
CA ASP A 171 -12.91 4.63 6.21
C ASP A 171 -13.73 3.40 5.77
N GLU A 172 -15.06 3.49 5.72
CA GLU A 172 -15.89 2.35 5.26
C GLU A 172 -15.82 2.18 3.74
N ASP A 173 -16.02 3.26 2.98
CA ASP A 173 -16.15 3.18 1.52
C ASP A 173 -14.83 2.75 0.87
N LEU A 174 -13.69 3.28 1.32
CA LEU A 174 -12.37 2.82 0.86
C LEU A 174 -12.08 1.37 1.27
N ARG A 175 -12.45 0.96 2.48
CA ARG A 175 -12.28 -0.44 2.93
C ARG A 175 -13.07 -1.42 2.06
N GLN A 176 -14.36 -1.16 1.82
CA GLN A 176 -15.19 -2.03 0.98
C GLN A 176 -14.65 -2.07 -0.47
N GLN A 177 -14.22 -0.92 -0.99
CA GLN A 177 -13.57 -0.82 -2.30
C GLN A 177 -12.25 -1.62 -2.36
N MET A 178 -11.42 -1.59 -1.31
CA MET A 178 -10.16 -2.35 -1.23
C MET A 178 -10.40 -3.85 -1.18
N ILE A 179 -11.33 -4.32 -0.34
CA ILE A 179 -11.69 -5.74 -0.23
C ILE A 179 -12.17 -6.26 -1.59
N LYS A 180 -13.00 -5.48 -2.29
CA LYS A 180 -13.45 -5.80 -3.65
C LYS A 180 -12.29 -5.90 -4.65
N LEU A 181 -11.37 -4.93 -4.67
CA LEU A 181 -10.22 -4.96 -5.60
C LEU A 181 -9.27 -6.14 -5.34
N MET A 182 -9.14 -6.57 -4.08
CA MET A 182 -8.39 -7.78 -3.73
C MET A 182 -9.10 -9.06 -4.22
N LEU A 183 -10.42 -9.15 -4.06
CA LEU A 183 -11.24 -10.26 -4.58
C LEU A 183 -11.23 -10.32 -6.11
N GLU A 184 -11.12 -9.18 -6.80
CA GLU A 184 -10.96 -9.08 -8.25
C GLU A 184 -9.55 -9.47 -8.75
N ASN A 185 -8.56 -9.72 -7.88
CA ASN A 185 -7.21 -10.15 -8.24
C ASN A 185 -6.98 -11.66 -7.93
N PRO A 186 -7.01 -12.57 -8.94
CA PRO A 186 -6.86 -14.00 -8.71
C PRO A 186 -5.48 -14.42 -8.22
N GLU A 187 -4.41 -13.74 -8.65
CA GLU A 187 -3.05 -14.04 -8.21
C GLU A 187 -2.86 -13.73 -6.72
N PHE A 188 -3.41 -12.61 -6.26
CA PHE A 188 -3.40 -12.23 -4.86
C PHE A 188 -4.19 -13.21 -4.00
N MET A 189 -5.42 -13.56 -4.40
CA MET A 189 -6.24 -14.53 -3.67
C MET A 189 -5.61 -15.93 -3.66
N ASN A 190 -4.92 -16.35 -4.72
CA ASN A 190 -4.22 -17.64 -4.74
C ASN A 190 -3.01 -17.67 -3.81
N SER A 191 -2.27 -16.55 -3.65
CA SER A 191 -1.22 -16.43 -2.63
C SER A 191 -1.76 -16.44 -1.19
N ILE A 192 -3.06 -16.20 -0.98
CA ILE A 192 -3.73 -16.33 0.31
C ILE A 192 -4.24 -17.76 0.55
N ARG A 193 -4.74 -18.45 -0.49
CA ARG A 193 -5.20 -19.85 -0.44
C ARG A 193 -4.05 -20.85 -0.30
N HIS A 194 -2.92 -20.56 -0.93
CA HIS A 194 -1.75 -21.44 -0.98
C HIS A 194 -0.54 -20.74 -0.36
N GLU A 195 -0.34 -20.94 0.95
CA GLU A 195 1.00 -20.79 1.52
C GLU A 195 1.90 -21.84 0.88
N ASN A 196 2.73 -21.37 -0.07
CA ASN A 196 3.41 -22.22 -1.03
C ASN A 196 4.44 -23.14 -0.34
N PRO A 197 4.25 -24.47 -0.29
CA PRO A 197 5.15 -25.35 0.47
C PRO A 197 6.53 -25.54 -0.16
N GLU A 198 6.72 -25.13 -1.42
CA GLU A 198 7.87 -25.52 -2.25
C GLU A 198 9.04 -24.51 -2.24
N THR A 199 9.38 -23.98 -1.06
CA THR A 199 10.67 -23.27 -0.83
C THR A 199 11.52 -23.91 0.28
N SER A 200 11.21 -25.15 0.67
CA SER A 200 12.00 -25.98 1.58
C SER A 200 12.64 -27.19 0.88
N ASN A 201 13.71 -26.95 0.10
CA ASN A 201 14.71 -27.94 -0.34
C ASN A 201 16.04 -27.25 -0.66
#